data_AF-A0A975F4W4-F1
#
_entry.id   AF-A0A975F4W4-F1
#
_cell.length_a   1.000
_cell.length_b   1.000
_cell.length_c   1.000
_cell.angle_alpha   90.00
_cell.angle_beta   90.00
_cell.angle_gamma   90.00
#
_symmetry.space_group_name_H-M   'P 1'
#
loop_
_entity.id
_entity.type
_entity.pdbx_description
1 polymer ?
#
loop_
_entity_poly.entity_id
_entity_poly.type
_entity_poly.pdbx_seq_one_letter_code
_entity_poly.pdbx_strand_id
1 'polypeptide(L)' 'MKNITLSIDENVLQAGREYARNHNISFNSLVRKLVEQAVVTNKDYWLHDTFSLMDTLNVTSGDEKWAREELYRV' A
#
# COMPACT_ATOMS: atom_id res chain seq x y z
N MET A 1 -6.92 0.16 23.69
CA MET A 1 -6.09 -0.79 22.91
C MET A 1 -5.90 -2.06 23.72
N LYS A 2 -5.85 -3.24 23.07
CA LYS A 2 -5.47 -4.49 23.72
C LYS A 2 -3.99 -4.76 23.43
N ASN A 3 -3.24 -5.20 24.43
CA ASN A 3 -1.83 -5.57 24.26
C ASN A 3 -1.75 -7.03 23.78
N ILE A 4 -0.80 -7.31 22.90
CA ILE A 4 -0.48 -8.67 22.48
C ILE A 4 0.95 -8.99 22.89
N THR A 5 1.20 -10.23 23.31
CA THR A 5 2.54 -10.76 23.50
C THR A 5 2.88 -11.61 22.28
N LEU A 6 3.97 -11.25 21.59
CA LEU A 6 4.42 -11.92 20.37
C LEU A 6 5.81 -12.52 20.61
N SER A 7 5.94 -13.83 20.42
CA SER A 7 7.23 -14.51 20.35
C SER A 7 7.78 -14.36 18.94
N ILE A 8 9.00 -13.84 18.80
CA ILE A 8 9.68 -13.61 17.53
C ILE A 8 11.19 -13.82 17.73
N ASP A 9 11.89 -14.23 16.67
CA ASP A 9 13.35 -14.32 16.67
C ASP A 9 13.99 -12.95 16.96
N GLU A 10 15.04 -12.92 17.78
CA GLU A 10 15.70 -11.68 18.22
C GLU A 10 16.30 -10.91 17.05
N ASN A 11 16.87 -11.60 16.06
CA ASN A 11 17.45 -10.93 14.90
C ASN A 11 16.37 -10.26 14.06
N VAL A 12 15.20 -10.89 13.94
CA VAL A 12 14.04 -10.34 13.23
C VAL A 12 13.46 -9.15 14.01
N LEU A 13 13.39 -9.23 15.34
CA LEU A 13 12.96 -8.11 16.17
C LEU A 13 13.86 -6.88 15.97
N GLN A 14 15.18 -7.09 15.96
CA GLN A 14 16.15 -6.01 15.78
C GLN A 14 16.05 -5.39 14.38
N ALA A 15 16.03 -6.22 13.34
CA ALA A 15 15.87 -5.75 11.96
C ALA A 15 14.54 -5.01 11.77
N GLY A 16 13.45 -5.52 12.36
CA GLY A 16 12.14 -4.89 12.31
C GLY A 16 12.10 -3.52 13.01
N ARG A 17 12.78 -3.37 14.14
CA ARG A 17 12.91 -2.08 14.84
C ARG A 17 13.69 -1.07 14.02
N GLU A 18 14.77 -1.49 13.37
CA GLU A 18 15.55 -0.62 12.49
C GLU A 18 14.75 -0.18 11.27
N TYR A 19 14.06 -1.11 10.60
CA TYR A 19 13.17 -0.80 9.50
C TYR A 19 12.11 0.23 9.90
N ALA A 20 11.44 0.04 11.03
CA ALA A 20 10.43 0.97 11.53
C ALA A 20 11.02 2.36 11.80
N ARG A 21 12.21 2.44 12.39
CA ARG A 21 12.92 3.69 12.66
C ARG A 21 13.25 4.44 11.37
N ASN A 22 13.76 3.74 10.35
CA ASN A 22 14.09 4.34 9.06
C ASN A 22 12.85 4.91 8.34
N HIS A 23 11.66 4.41 8.67
CA HIS A 23 10.37 4.88 8.15
C HIS A 23 9.63 5.82 9.13
N ASN A 24 10.29 6.31 10.18
CA ASN A 24 9.72 7.21 11.20
C ASN A 24 8.45 6.68 11.90
N ILE A 25 8.37 5.36 12.11
CA ILE A 25 7.26 4.72 12.84
C ILE A 25 7.78 3.80 13.96
N SER A 26 6.91 3.46 14.92
CA SER A 26 7.25 2.46 15.93
C SER A 26 7.08 1.03 15.40
N PHE A 27 7.84 0.09 15.94
CA PHE A 27 7.69 -1.34 15.60
C PHE A 27 6.27 -1.85 15.88
N ASN A 28 5.64 -1.42 16.97
CA ASN A 28 4.24 -1.75 17.24
C ASN A 28 3.27 -1.19 16.19
N SER A 29 3.56 -0.01 15.61
CA SER A 29 2.76 0.54 14.51
C SER A 29 2.95 -0.29 13.23
N LEU A 30 4.19 -0.70 12.94
CA LEU A 30 4.51 -1.58 11.83
C LEU A 30 3.77 -2.93 11.94
N VAL A 31 3.84 -3.60 13.09
CA VAL A 31 3.14 -4.88 13.33
C VAL A 31 1.64 -4.71 13.13
N ARG A 32 1.04 -3.65 13.68
CA ARG A 32 -0.39 -3.37 13.48
C ARG A 32 -0.75 -3.21 12.02
N LYS A 33 0.00 -2.40 11.27
CA LYS A 33 -0.22 -2.17 9.84
C LYS A 33 -0.12 -3.47 9.04
N LEU A 34 0.90 -4.29 9.32
CA LEU A 34 1.07 -5.57 8.63
C LEU A 34 -0.05 -6.56 8.95
N VAL A 35 -0.47 -6.65 10.22
CA VAL A 35 -1.60 -7.49 10.62
C VAL A 35 -2.87 -7.00 9.95
N GLU A 36 -3.15 -5.71 9.96
CA GLU A 36 -4.29 -5.10 9.29
C GLU A 36 -4.28 -5.42 7.79
N GLN A 37 -3.16 -5.21 7.10
CA GLN A 37 -3.02 -5.56 5.67
C GLN A 37 -3.24 -7.04 5.39
N ALA A 38 -2.84 -7.94 6.29
CA ALA A 38 -2.97 -9.38 6.12
C ALA A 38 -4.39 -9.89 6.41
N VAL A 39 -5.08 -9.32 7.41
CA VAL A 39 -6.40 -9.81 7.87
C VAL A 39 -7.57 -9.02 7.30
N VAL A 40 -7.38 -7.72 7.08
CA VAL A 40 -8.33 -6.88 6.37
C VAL A 40 -8.02 -7.05 4.91
N THR A 41 -8.58 -8.12 4.32
CA THR A 41 -8.55 -8.38 2.88
C THR A 41 -8.98 -7.11 2.15
N ASN A 42 -8.01 -6.31 1.71
CA ASN A 42 -8.24 -5.17 0.85
C ASN A 42 -8.45 -5.72 -0.56
N LYS A 43 -9.59 -6.39 -0.77
CA LYS A 43 -9.88 -6.99 -2.08
C LYS A 43 -10.38 -5.99 -3.10
N ASP A 44 -11.00 -4.89 -2.68
CA ASP A 44 -11.64 -3.98 -3.64
C ASP A 44 -11.47 -2.49 -3.34
N TYR A 45 -10.91 -2.07 -2.20
CA TYR A 45 -10.86 -0.64 -1.86
C TYR A 45 -9.90 0.15 -2.74
N TRP A 46 -8.68 -0.34 -2.99
CA TRP A 46 -7.75 0.40 -3.86
C TRP A 46 -8.29 0.54 -5.30
N LEU A 47 -8.96 -0.49 -5.81
CA LEU A 47 -9.52 -0.50 -7.16
C LEU A 47 -10.76 0.41 -7.22
N HIS A 48 -11.62 0.35 -6.20
CA HIS A 48 -12.76 1.23 -6.04
C HIS A 48 -12.35 2.70 -5.88
N ASP A 49 -11.33 2.99 -5.09
CA ASP A 49 -10.79 4.33 -4.90
C ASP A 49 -10.18 4.85 -6.20
N THR A 50 -9.49 3.99 -6.95
CA THR A 50 -8.93 4.34 -8.26
C THR A 50 -10.04 4.71 -9.25
N PHE A 51 -11.08 3.88 -9.37
CA PHE A 51 -12.21 4.18 -10.24
C PHE A 51 -12.98 5.41 -9.78
N SER A 52 -13.19 5.58 -8.48
CA SER A 52 -13.86 6.77 -7.93
C SER A 52 -13.08 8.05 -8.25
N LEU A 53 -11.75 8.02 -8.16
CA LEU A 53 -10.91 9.16 -8.56
C LEU A 53 -11.01 9.43 -10.06
N MET A 54 -10.96 8.38 -10.90
CA MET A 54 -11.13 8.53 -12.35
C MET A 54 -12.50 9.12 -12.72
N ASP A 55 -13.57 8.67 -12.07
CA ASP A 55 -14.94 9.14 -12.33
C ASP A 55 -15.15 10.60 -11.89
N THR A 56 -14.43 11.06 -10.86
CA THR A 56 -14.48 12.47 -10.43
C THR A 56 -13.65 13.43 -11.29
N LEU A 57 -12.70 12.90 -12.06
CA LEU A 57 -11.82 13.70 -12.90
C LEU A 57 -12.46 13.93 -14.27
N ASN A 58 -12.97 15.15 -14.49
CA ASN A 58 -13.40 15.60 -15.83
C ASN A 58 -12.19 15.99 -16.70
N VAL A 59 -11.31 15.03 -17.01
CA VAL A 59 -10.15 15.23 -17.87
C VAL A 59 -10.42 14.60 -19.23
N THR A 60 -10.13 15.34 -20.30
CA THR A 60 -10.20 14.84 -21.69
C THR A 60 -8.78 14.83 -22.26
N SER A 61 -8.50 13.94 -23.21
CA SER A 61 -7.22 13.94 -23.93
C SER A 61 -7.11 15.09 -24.95
N GLY A 62 -8.13 15.96 -25.05
CA GLY A 62 -8.19 17.00 -26.07
C GLY A 62 -8.05 16.41 -27.48
N ASP A 63 -7.07 16.93 -28.22
CA ASP A 63 -6.74 16.50 -29.58
C ASP A 63 -5.73 15.34 -29.62
N GLU A 64 -5.14 14.97 -28.48
CA GLU A 64 -4.17 13.88 -28.42
C GLU A 64 -4.87 12.53 -28.54
N LYS A 65 -4.37 11.73 -29.50
CA LYS A 65 -4.85 10.40 -29.82
C LYS A 65 -3.65 9.49 -29.99
N TRP A 66 -3.74 8.31 -29.40
CA TRP A 66 -2.75 7.26 -29.58
C TRP A 66 -3.36 6.12 -30.40
N ALA A 67 -2.67 5.72 -31.46
CA ALA A 67 -2.90 4.44 -32.12
C ALA A 67 -2.43 3.31 -31.20
N ARG A 68 -3.06 2.14 -31.32
CA ARG A 68 -2.77 0.98 -30.46
C ARG A 68 -1.28 0.61 -30.51
N GLU A 69 -0.67 0.73 -31.68
CA GLU A 69 0.71 0.39 -31.97
C GLU A 69 1.68 1.29 -31.17
N GLU A 70 1.29 2.52 -30.87
CA GLU A 70 2.08 3.51 -30.13
C GLU A 70 2.11 3.25 -28.62
N LEU A 71 1.22 2.40 -28.12
CA LEU A 71 1.10 2.08 -26.69
C LEU A 71 2.00 0.91 -26.26
N TYR A 72 2.63 0.20 -27.21
CA TYR A 72 3.58 -0.85 -26.88
C TYR A 72 4.96 -0.25 -26.58
N ARG A 73 5.59 -0.66 -25.48
CA ARG A 73 7.01 -0.38 -25.26
C ARG A 73 7.81 -1.32 -26.15
N VAL A 74 8.61 -0.76 -27.06
CA VAL A 74 9.58 -1.48 -27.88
C VAL A 74 10.74 -1.98 -27.00
#